data_AF-A0A2R6WKU0-F1
#
_entry.id   AF-A0A2R6WKU0-F1
#
_cell.length_a   1.000
_cell.length_b   1.000
_cell.length_c   1.000
_cell.angle_alpha   90.00
_cell.angle_beta   90.00
_cell.angle_gamma   90.00
#
_symmetry.space_group_name_H-M   'P 1'
#
loop_
_entity.id
_entity.type
_entity.pdbx_description
1 polymer ?
#
loop_
_entity_poly.entity_id
_entity_poly.type
_entity_poly.pdbx_seq_one_letter_code
_entity_poly.pdbx_strand_id
1 'polypeptide(L)'
;MAKSRLVIGVIGSFILAIFYASAGIYISSVSDAPCAFQNESATYELPKYCSEINLYMKVLLIATHLLAFALFPFSMYVYWKSEAKMQAKAAFSSVLGFAFLMVAIGGEIGWHVGQQWFYQEEYFILNFMFYFFFMLGIAFWANGISLKENHSPGALDKLANLANIMLFISPLVVTLVYGGGAFLKKSCPEAEFCSSLPSWISPSKVPIYILMALEFAILSIRLYRLLDNDWRVVFLPIFSVGVNLFFIFLLNANADSTFLNPLFHMLHDLIGTELGVFIATLLVWDHAKAGPPEGIRKKSN
;
A
#
# COMPACT_ATOMS: atom_id res chain seq x y z
N MET A 1 12.59 23.49 15.50
CA MET A 1 11.92 22.31 16.08
C MET A 1 11.23 21.40 15.06
N ALA A 2 10.54 21.90 14.02
CA ALA A 2 9.89 21.04 13.02
C ALA A 2 10.89 20.18 12.20
N LYS A 3 12.01 20.76 11.75
CA LYS A 3 13.05 20.04 10.99
C LYS A 3 13.64 18.84 11.75
N SER A 4 13.89 18.97 13.06
CA SER A 4 14.49 17.90 13.85
C SER A 4 13.53 16.73 14.11
N ARG A 5 12.21 16.97 14.17
CA ARG A 5 11.21 15.91 14.36
C ARG A 5 10.98 15.07 13.09
N LEU A 6 11.07 15.67 11.90
CA LEU A 6 11.04 14.92 10.63
C LEU A 6 12.23 14.00 10.48
N VAL A 7 13.43 14.54 10.77
CA VAL A 7 14.67 13.79 10.63
C VAL A 7 14.61 12.56 11.51
N ILE A 8 14.10 12.67 12.74
CA ILE A 8 13.89 11.52 13.64
C ILE A 8 12.83 10.55 13.09
N GLY A 9 11.71 11.04 12.55
CA GLY A 9 10.66 10.18 11.98
C GLY A 9 11.14 9.41 10.74
N VAL A 10 11.77 10.10 9.78
CA VAL A 10 12.33 9.51 8.56
C VAL A 10 13.44 8.51 8.91
N ILE A 11 14.37 8.90 9.78
CA ILE A 11 15.46 8.01 10.21
C ILE A 11 14.91 6.82 10.99
N GLY A 12 13.94 7.02 11.87
CA GLY A 12 13.31 5.94 12.64
C GLY A 12 12.61 4.92 11.74
N SER A 13 11.80 5.39 10.78
CA SER A 13 11.15 4.52 9.81
C SER A 13 12.14 3.83 8.87
N PHE A 14 13.23 4.51 8.48
CA PHE A 14 14.27 3.93 7.63
C PHE A 14 15.13 2.91 8.36
N ILE A 15 15.45 3.12 9.64
CA ILE A 15 16.14 2.14 10.48
C ILE A 15 15.24 0.91 10.68
N LEU A 16 13.95 1.12 10.94
CA LEU A 16 13.00 0.03 11.11
C LEU A 16 12.85 -0.78 9.81
N ALA A 17 12.77 -0.08 8.67
CA ALA A 17 12.78 -0.67 7.34
C ALA A 17 14.02 -1.54 7.08
N ILE A 18 15.22 -0.98 7.31
CA ILE A 18 16.48 -1.71 7.17
C ILE A 18 16.50 -2.91 8.11
N PHE A 19 16.02 -2.78 9.34
CA PHE A 19 15.95 -3.88 10.28
C PHE A 19 15.05 -5.01 9.78
N TYR A 20 13.84 -4.70 9.30
CA TYR A 20 12.92 -5.70 8.73
C TYR A 20 13.46 -6.31 7.43
N ALA A 21 14.04 -5.51 6.54
CA ALA A 21 14.67 -5.99 5.30
C ALA A 21 15.87 -6.90 5.58
N SER A 22 16.74 -6.51 6.51
CA SER A 22 17.93 -7.28 6.89
C SER A 22 17.54 -8.56 7.62
N ALA A 23 16.54 -8.50 8.50
CA ALA A 23 15.97 -9.69 9.13
C ALA A 23 15.31 -10.61 8.09
N GLY A 24 14.61 -10.05 7.10
CA GLY A 24 13.98 -10.80 6.02
C GLY A 24 14.97 -11.50 5.10
N ILE A 25 16.05 -10.80 4.71
CA ILE A 25 17.16 -11.34 3.91
C ILE A 25 17.95 -12.37 4.72
N TYR A 26 18.20 -12.11 5.99
CA TYR A 26 18.87 -13.07 6.87
C TYR A 26 18.02 -14.33 7.02
N ILE A 27 16.72 -14.21 7.33
CA ILE A 27 15.81 -15.35 7.45
C ILE A 27 15.76 -16.12 6.13
N SER A 28 15.62 -15.45 4.97
CA SER A 28 15.54 -16.13 3.68
C SER A 28 16.85 -16.77 3.21
N SER A 29 18.00 -16.25 3.64
CA SER A 29 19.33 -16.78 3.30
C SER A 29 19.83 -17.86 4.25
N VAL A 30 19.34 -17.87 5.50
CA VAL A 30 19.73 -18.87 6.51
C VAL A 30 18.68 -19.98 6.60
N SER A 31 17.45 -19.75 6.11
CA SER A 31 16.45 -20.80 5.99
C SER A 31 16.68 -21.66 4.73
N ASP A 32 17.57 -22.64 4.84
CA ASP A 32 17.35 -23.95 4.20
C ASP A 32 16.18 -24.70 4.87
N ALA A 33 15.44 -24.04 5.77
CA ALA A 33 14.29 -24.61 6.43
C ALA A 33 13.27 -25.03 5.35
N PRO A 34 12.90 -26.33 5.28
CA PRO A 34 11.73 -26.74 4.51
C PRO A 34 10.55 -25.91 5.00
N CYS A 35 9.52 -25.75 4.18
CA CYS A 35 8.33 -24.94 4.43
C CYS A 35 7.56 -25.45 5.69
N ALA A 36 8.13 -25.23 6.89
CA ALA A 36 7.90 -25.99 8.13
C ALA A 36 7.03 -25.24 9.13
N PHE A 37 6.30 -24.20 8.68
CA PHE A 37 5.19 -23.63 9.43
C PHE A 37 3.85 -24.31 9.07
N GLN A 38 3.86 -25.62 8.84
CA GLN A 38 2.64 -26.42 8.79
C GLN A 38 2.41 -27.06 10.16
N ASN A 39 1.21 -26.85 10.71
CA ASN A 39 0.69 -27.54 11.89
C ASN A 39 1.05 -29.04 11.84
N GLU A 40 1.55 -29.58 12.95
CA GLU A 40 1.98 -30.98 13.13
C GLU A 40 0.88 -32.05 12.88
N SER A 41 -0.32 -31.67 12.42
CA SER A 41 -1.48 -32.56 12.34
C SER A 41 -2.05 -32.76 10.93
N ALA A 42 -1.43 -32.23 9.87
CA ALA A 42 -1.91 -32.44 8.51
C ALA A 42 -0.78 -32.88 7.58
N THR A 43 -0.88 -34.08 7.05
CA THR A 43 -0.02 -34.63 5.99
C THR A 43 -0.31 -33.94 4.65
N TYR A 44 -0.09 -32.64 4.58
CA TYR A 44 0.03 -31.96 3.29
C TYR A 44 1.43 -32.22 2.78
N GLU A 45 1.54 -32.84 1.61
CA GLU A 45 2.79 -32.83 0.86
C GLU A 45 3.24 -31.37 0.78
N LEU A 46 4.47 -31.10 1.27
CA LEU A 46 5.12 -29.81 1.11
C LEU A 46 4.90 -29.35 -0.33
N PRO A 47 4.32 -28.15 -0.57
CA PRO A 47 4.12 -27.69 -1.93
C PRO A 47 5.46 -27.76 -2.64
N LYS A 48 5.51 -28.54 -3.71
CA LYS A 48 6.70 -28.89 -4.52
C LYS A 48 7.51 -27.66 -4.99
N TYR A 49 6.96 -26.48 -4.82
CA TYR A 49 7.36 -25.20 -5.38
C TYR A 49 8.43 -24.42 -4.60
N CYS A 50 8.64 -24.67 -3.29
CA CYS A 50 9.58 -23.88 -2.47
C CYS A 50 11.04 -23.92 -3.02
N SER A 51 11.43 -24.99 -3.70
CA SER A 51 12.76 -25.20 -4.28
C SER A 51 12.92 -24.73 -5.74
N GLU A 52 11.85 -24.28 -6.41
CA GLU A 52 11.87 -24.12 -7.88
C GLU A 52 11.97 -22.67 -8.40
N ILE A 53 11.69 -21.64 -7.58
CA ILE A 53 11.96 -20.25 -8.01
C ILE A 53 13.46 -20.02 -8.02
N ASN A 54 14.01 -19.72 -9.21
CA ASN A 54 15.42 -19.40 -9.38
C ASN A 54 15.84 -18.22 -8.47
N LEU A 55 17.03 -18.31 -7.87
CA LEU A 55 17.63 -17.28 -7.02
C LEU A 55 17.54 -15.87 -7.62
N TYR A 56 17.77 -15.69 -8.92
CA TYR A 56 17.69 -14.37 -9.56
C TYR A 56 16.27 -13.77 -9.45
N MET A 57 15.23 -14.59 -9.61
CA MET A 57 13.84 -14.13 -9.46
C MET A 57 13.52 -13.78 -8.01
N LYS A 58 14.01 -14.57 -7.05
CA LYS A 58 13.86 -14.25 -5.62
C LYS A 58 14.53 -12.91 -5.28
N VAL A 59 15.76 -12.68 -5.76
CA VAL A 59 16.48 -11.42 -5.53
C VAL A 59 15.76 -10.23 -6.15
N LEU A 60 15.29 -10.36 -7.40
CA LEU A 60 14.55 -9.29 -8.06
C LEU A 60 13.22 -9.00 -7.35
N LEU A 61 12.51 -10.03 -6.92
CA LEU A 61 11.26 -9.90 -6.17
C LEU A 61 11.45 -9.23 -4.81
N ILE A 62 12.50 -9.59 -4.08
CA ILE A 62 12.89 -8.87 -2.85
C ILE A 62 13.17 -7.40 -3.20
N ALA A 63 13.91 -7.14 -4.27
CA ALA A 63 14.28 -5.79 -4.67
C ALA A 63 13.05 -4.92 -5.02
N THR A 64 12.00 -5.48 -5.64
CA THR A 64 10.76 -4.73 -5.88
C THR A 64 10.12 -4.29 -4.58
N HIS A 65 10.00 -5.15 -3.57
CA HIS A 65 9.41 -4.75 -2.28
C HIS A 65 10.29 -3.76 -1.50
N LEU A 66 11.61 -3.87 -1.65
CA LEU A 66 12.54 -2.93 -1.02
C LEU A 66 12.53 -1.55 -1.68
N LEU A 67 12.09 -1.44 -2.94
CA LEU A 67 12.00 -0.16 -3.64
C LEU A 67 10.98 0.77 -2.95
N ALA A 68 9.87 0.24 -2.44
CA ALA A 68 8.92 0.99 -1.63
C ALA A 68 9.57 1.70 -0.42
N PHE A 69 10.60 1.10 0.19
CA PHE A 69 11.35 1.71 1.29
C PHE A 69 12.26 2.87 0.88
N ALA A 70 12.54 3.02 -0.41
CA ALA A 70 13.16 4.24 -0.95
C ALA A 70 12.10 5.22 -1.45
N LEU A 71 11.06 4.71 -2.10
CA LEU A 71 10.00 5.50 -2.72
C LEU A 71 9.20 6.30 -1.69
N PHE A 72 8.69 5.67 -0.62
CA PHE A 72 7.86 6.37 0.37
C PHE A 72 8.63 7.45 1.14
N PRO A 73 9.89 7.26 1.58
CA PRO A 73 10.67 8.36 2.15
C PRO A 73 10.95 9.48 1.16
N PHE A 74 11.20 9.17 -0.11
CA PHE A 74 11.32 10.18 -1.16
C PHE A 74 10.02 10.97 -1.33
N SER A 75 8.87 10.29 -1.42
CA SER A 75 7.55 10.91 -1.45
C SER A 75 7.33 11.80 -0.23
N MET A 76 7.60 11.30 0.98
CA MET A 76 7.47 12.06 2.21
C MET A 76 8.32 13.34 2.18
N TYR A 77 9.56 13.26 1.71
CA TYR A 77 10.43 14.43 1.54
C TYR A 77 9.86 15.45 0.54
N VAL A 78 9.36 14.98 -0.61
CA VAL A 78 8.73 15.83 -1.61
C VAL A 78 7.51 16.54 -1.03
N TYR A 79 6.59 15.80 -0.41
CA TYR A 79 5.37 16.38 0.19
C TYR A 79 5.69 17.38 1.29
N TRP A 80 6.65 17.06 2.17
CA TRP A 80 7.12 17.99 3.20
C TRP A 80 7.65 19.28 2.58
N LYS A 81 8.55 19.18 1.60
CA LYS A 81 9.19 20.35 0.99
C LYS A 81 8.18 21.21 0.22
N SER A 82 7.18 20.56 -0.36
CA SER A 82 6.10 21.20 -1.10
C SER A 82 5.06 21.85 -0.19
N GLU A 83 4.94 21.45 1.09
CA GLU A 83 3.91 21.94 2.02
C GLU A 83 3.80 23.47 2.07
N ALA A 84 4.92 24.15 2.30
CA ALA A 84 4.96 25.61 2.41
C ALA A 84 4.50 26.32 1.13
N LYS A 85 4.60 25.65 -0.02
CA LYS A 85 4.21 26.20 -1.32
C LYS A 85 2.78 25.84 -1.71
N MET A 86 2.27 24.71 -1.21
CA MET A 86 0.93 24.19 -1.52
C MET A 86 -0.17 24.75 -0.61
N GLN A 87 0.17 25.59 0.38
CA GLN A 87 -0.77 26.15 1.38
C GLN A 87 -1.62 25.08 2.08
N ALA A 88 -1.13 23.84 2.14
CA ALA A 88 -1.83 22.73 2.72
C ALA A 88 -1.45 22.65 4.21
N LYS A 89 -2.41 22.44 5.12
CA LYS A 89 -2.16 22.16 6.56
C LYS A 89 -1.58 20.73 6.77
N ALA A 90 -0.81 20.25 5.80
CA ALA A 90 -0.76 18.86 5.38
C ALA A 90 0.37 18.02 5.97
N ALA A 91 1.51 18.62 6.37
CA ALA A 91 2.69 17.80 6.55
C ALA A 91 2.54 16.79 7.67
N PHE A 92 1.88 17.13 8.78
CA PHE A 92 1.80 16.17 9.87
C PHE A 92 0.99 14.92 9.50
N SER A 93 -0.22 15.10 8.95
CA SER A 93 -1.07 13.97 8.58
C SER A 93 -0.48 13.18 7.41
N SER A 94 0.08 13.86 6.39
CA SER A 94 0.73 13.14 5.28
C SER A 94 2.01 12.41 5.71
N VAL A 95 2.83 12.98 6.58
CA VAL A 95 4.02 12.31 7.14
C VAL A 95 3.59 11.08 7.95
N LEU A 96 2.56 11.21 8.79
CA LEU A 96 2.02 10.08 9.54
C LEU A 96 1.45 9.00 8.61
N GLY A 97 0.78 9.41 7.52
CA GLY A 97 0.30 8.50 6.48
C GLY A 97 1.43 7.70 5.85
N PHE A 98 2.49 8.37 5.38
CA PHE A 98 3.67 7.68 4.86
C PHE A 98 4.37 6.79 5.89
N ALA A 99 4.38 7.17 7.17
CA ALA A 99 4.92 6.32 8.23
C ALA A 99 4.10 5.03 8.39
N PHE A 100 2.77 5.10 8.34
CA PHE A 100 1.92 3.90 8.34
C PHE A 100 2.09 3.05 7.08
N LEU A 101 2.25 3.66 5.90
CA LEU A 101 2.57 2.91 4.67
C LEU A 101 3.88 2.13 4.81
N MET A 102 4.90 2.70 5.46
CA MET A 102 6.16 1.99 5.73
C MET A 102 5.98 0.80 6.67
N VAL A 103 5.11 0.92 7.69
CA VAL A 103 4.74 -0.22 8.55
C VAL A 103 4.00 -1.28 7.75
N ALA A 104 3.10 -0.88 6.85
CA ALA A 104 2.35 -1.79 5.99
C ALA A 104 3.28 -2.63 5.11
N ILE A 105 4.23 -2.00 4.41
CA ILE A 105 5.23 -2.70 3.59
C ILE A 105 6.10 -3.63 4.45
N GLY A 106 6.45 -3.22 5.68
CA GLY A 106 7.13 -4.11 6.62
C GLY A 106 6.34 -5.38 6.94
N GLY A 107 5.01 -5.25 7.10
CA GLY A 107 4.09 -6.37 7.24
C GLY A 107 4.02 -7.25 5.99
N GLU A 108 3.97 -6.65 4.81
CA GLU A 108 3.95 -7.36 3.53
C GLU A 108 5.23 -8.17 3.28
N ILE A 109 6.41 -7.56 3.45
CA ILE A 109 7.69 -8.27 3.34
C ILE A 109 7.78 -9.37 4.39
N GLY A 110 7.41 -9.09 5.64
CA GLY A 110 7.45 -10.10 6.69
C GLY A 110 6.53 -11.28 6.37
N TRP A 111 5.35 -11.02 5.80
CA TRP A 111 4.44 -12.04 5.32
C TRP A 111 5.06 -12.87 4.19
N HIS A 112 5.63 -12.23 3.18
CA HIS A 112 6.29 -12.93 2.07
C HIS A 112 7.50 -13.74 2.53
N VAL A 113 8.36 -13.19 3.37
CA VAL A 113 9.51 -13.92 3.94
C VAL A 113 9.04 -15.14 4.72
N GLY A 114 8.02 -14.99 5.57
CA GLY A 114 7.45 -16.09 6.35
C GLY A 114 6.86 -17.23 5.49
N GLN A 115 6.50 -16.94 4.24
CA GLN A 115 5.94 -17.91 3.28
C GLN A 115 6.86 -18.16 2.08
N GLN A 116 8.14 -17.81 2.19
CA GLN A 116 9.13 -17.95 1.11
C GLN A 116 8.69 -17.37 -0.24
N TRP A 117 7.96 -16.25 -0.19
CA TRP A 117 7.41 -15.52 -1.34
C TRP A 117 6.25 -16.21 -2.07
N PHE A 118 5.67 -17.26 -1.47
CA PHE A 118 4.45 -17.90 -1.95
C PHE A 118 3.22 -17.44 -1.17
N TYR A 119 2.08 -17.28 -1.84
CA TYR A 119 0.81 -16.86 -1.24
C TYR A 119 0.04 -18.05 -0.62
N GLN A 120 0.62 -18.71 0.38
CA GLN A 120 0.04 -19.95 0.93
C GLN A 120 -1.00 -19.70 2.03
N GLU A 121 -0.70 -18.78 2.96
CA GLU A 121 -1.62 -18.44 4.05
C GLU A 121 -2.10 -17.00 3.90
N GLU A 122 -3.28 -16.86 3.30
CA GLU A 122 -3.95 -15.59 3.05
C GLU A 122 -4.36 -14.83 4.32
N TYR A 123 -4.63 -15.53 5.43
CA TYR A 123 -5.07 -14.95 6.71
C TYR A 123 -3.95 -15.04 7.75
N PHE A 124 -2.87 -14.31 7.48
CA PHE A 124 -1.70 -14.25 8.33
C PHE A 124 -1.61 -12.88 9.02
N ILE A 125 -1.13 -12.84 10.27
CA ILE A 125 -1.11 -11.60 11.06
C ILE A 125 -0.33 -10.47 10.38
N LEU A 126 0.76 -10.79 9.68
CA LEU A 126 1.56 -9.78 8.96
C LEU A 126 0.84 -9.25 7.71
N ASN A 127 0.03 -10.08 7.06
CA ASN A 127 -0.82 -9.66 5.94
C ASN A 127 -2.01 -8.80 6.44
N PHE A 128 -2.59 -9.13 7.60
CA PHE A 128 -3.54 -8.23 8.28
C PHE A 128 -2.91 -6.87 8.58
N MET A 129 -1.69 -6.86 9.15
CA MET A 129 -0.96 -5.62 9.43
C MET A 129 -0.73 -4.81 8.16
N PHE A 130 -0.37 -5.44 7.05
CA PHE A 130 -0.28 -4.78 5.74
C PHE A 130 -1.59 -4.06 5.41
N TYR A 131 -2.72 -4.76 5.29
CA TYR A 131 -3.98 -4.10 4.93
C TYR A 131 -4.40 -3.01 5.91
N PHE A 132 -4.28 -3.26 7.21
CA PHE A 132 -4.70 -2.32 8.25
C PHE A 132 -3.89 -1.01 8.19
N PHE A 133 -2.56 -1.12 8.17
CA PHE A 133 -1.69 0.05 8.14
C PHE A 133 -1.64 0.70 6.76
N PHE A 134 -1.85 -0.05 5.68
CA PHE A 134 -1.92 0.50 4.33
C PHE A 134 -3.12 1.44 4.20
N MET A 135 -4.31 0.98 4.60
CA MET A 135 -5.54 1.79 4.60
C MET A 135 -5.41 3.00 5.52
N LEU A 136 -4.87 2.83 6.74
CA LEU A 136 -4.55 3.98 7.60
C LEU A 136 -3.59 4.97 6.91
N GLY A 137 -2.56 4.46 6.25
CA GLY A 137 -1.58 5.26 5.55
C GLY A 137 -2.19 6.14 4.45
N ILE A 138 -3.01 5.55 3.58
CA ILE A 138 -3.73 6.28 2.53
C ILE A 138 -4.75 7.25 3.14
N ALA A 139 -5.48 6.85 4.18
CA ALA A 139 -6.43 7.70 4.90
C ALA A 139 -5.76 8.97 5.46
N PHE A 140 -4.64 8.81 6.17
CA PHE A 140 -3.88 9.94 6.72
C PHE A 140 -3.22 10.78 5.62
N TRP A 141 -2.75 10.16 4.54
CA TRP A 141 -2.20 10.87 3.39
C TRP A 141 -3.25 11.75 2.71
N ALA A 142 -4.40 11.17 2.38
CA ALA A 142 -5.55 11.88 1.81
C ALA A 142 -6.05 12.98 2.75
N ASN A 143 -6.10 12.71 4.07
CA ASN A 143 -6.52 13.71 5.05
C ASN A 143 -5.56 14.89 5.18
N GLY A 144 -4.26 14.66 4.99
CA GLY A 144 -3.28 15.75 4.94
C GLY A 144 -3.57 16.74 3.82
N ILE A 145 -4.10 16.28 2.69
CA ILE A 145 -4.45 17.14 1.56
C ILE A 145 -5.83 17.79 1.84
N SER A 146 -5.83 18.80 2.70
CA SER A 146 -7.01 19.61 3.01
C SER A 146 -7.33 20.54 1.83
N LEU A 147 -8.58 20.48 1.37
CA LEU A 147 -9.13 21.37 0.37
C LEU A 147 -9.44 22.72 1.02
N LYS A 148 -9.01 23.83 0.41
CA LYS A 148 -9.37 25.16 0.91
C LYS A 148 -10.89 25.31 1.01
N GLU A 149 -11.37 25.70 2.19
CA GLU A 149 -12.78 25.94 2.57
C GLU A 149 -13.43 27.15 1.89
N ASN A 150 -13.03 27.51 0.66
CA ASN A 150 -13.51 28.74 0.00
C ASN A 150 -14.72 28.52 -0.91
N HIS A 151 -15.38 27.36 -0.88
CA HIS A 151 -16.58 27.11 -1.66
C HIS A 151 -17.80 26.98 -0.75
N SER A 152 -18.95 27.50 -1.22
CA SER A 152 -20.20 27.47 -0.48
C SER A 152 -20.66 26.03 -0.20
N PRO A 153 -21.45 25.80 0.87
CA PRO A 153 -21.88 24.45 1.27
C PRO A 153 -22.71 23.81 0.17
N GLY A 154 -22.05 22.99 -0.65
CA GLY A 154 -22.59 22.33 -1.83
C GLY A 154 -22.40 20.82 -1.79
N ALA A 155 -22.70 20.15 -2.90
CA ALA A 155 -22.53 18.69 -3.03
C ALA A 155 -21.09 18.21 -2.75
N LEU A 156 -20.10 19.07 -2.97
CA LEU A 156 -18.69 18.77 -2.74
C LEU A 156 -18.31 18.65 -1.27
N ASP A 157 -18.95 19.40 -0.37
CA ASP A 157 -18.70 19.30 1.08
C ASP A 157 -19.33 18.03 1.66
N LYS A 158 -20.50 17.63 1.15
CA LYS A 158 -21.13 16.35 1.49
C LYS A 158 -20.24 15.18 1.05
N LEU A 159 -19.66 15.24 -0.15
CA LEU A 159 -18.69 14.27 -0.64
C LEU A 159 -17.41 14.25 0.21
N ALA A 160 -16.90 15.41 0.64
CA ALA A 160 -15.73 15.50 1.51
C ALA A 160 -15.99 14.89 2.90
N ASN A 161 -17.17 15.11 3.48
CA ASN A 161 -17.57 14.51 4.75
C ASN A 161 -17.74 13.00 4.64
N LEU A 162 -18.38 12.51 3.57
CA LEU A 162 -18.48 11.08 3.31
C LEU A 162 -17.09 10.45 3.14
N ALA A 163 -16.21 11.11 2.39
CA ALA A 163 -14.83 10.67 2.22
C ALA A 163 -14.10 10.58 3.58
N ASN A 164 -14.24 11.57 4.46
CA ASN A 164 -13.63 11.52 5.80
C ASN A 164 -14.19 10.37 6.65
N ILE A 165 -15.50 10.12 6.60
CA ILE A 165 -16.13 8.99 7.28
C ILE A 165 -15.58 7.67 6.75
N MET A 166 -15.47 7.53 5.42
CA MET A 166 -14.90 6.33 4.78
C MET A 166 -13.47 6.11 5.25
N LEU A 167 -12.59 7.11 5.11
CA LEU A 167 -11.19 7.03 5.55
C LEU A 167 -11.04 6.64 7.03
N PHE A 168 -11.97 7.10 7.88
CA PHE A 168 -11.96 6.77 9.31
C PHE A 168 -12.46 5.35 9.62
N ILE A 169 -13.46 4.86 8.88
CA ILE A 169 -14.10 3.55 9.12
C ILE A 169 -13.31 2.41 8.45
N SER A 170 -12.52 2.67 7.41
CA SER A 170 -11.80 1.63 6.68
C SER A 170 -10.99 0.66 7.54
N PRO A 171 -10.18 1.10 8.53
CA PRO A 171 -9.39 0.18 9.35
C PRO A 171 -10.26 -0.74 10.23
N LEU A 172 -11.41 -0.24 10.69
CA LEU A 172 -12.39 -1.05 11.41
C LEU A 172 -12.99 -2.13 10.48
N VAL A 173 -13.33 -1.76 9.25
CA VAL A 173 -13.82 -2.73 8.27
C VAL A 173 -12.77 -3.78 7.97
N VAL A 174 -11.51 -3.39 7.73
CA VAL A 174 -10.40 -4.35 7.56
C VAL A 174 -10.34 -5.32 8.75
N THR A 175 -10.43 -4.82 9.99
CA THR A 175 -10.39 -5.65 11.20
C THR A 175 -11.51 -6.67 11.24
N LEU A 176 -12.76 -6.23 11.05
CA LEU A 176 -13.94 -7.10 11.11
C LEU A 176 -13.97 -8.11 9.97
N VAL A 177 -13.67 -7.65 8.77
CA VAL A 177 -13.76 -8.44 7.55
C VAL A 177 -12.63 -9.47 7.48
N TYR A 178 -11.40 -9.05 7.79
CA TYR A 178 -10.25 -9.96 7.82
C TYR A 178 -10.37 -10.98 8.96
N GLY A 179 -10.76 -10.53 10.16
CA GLY A 179 -10.99 -11.42 11.30
C GLY A 179 -12.13 -12.41 11.06
N GLY A 180 -13.23 -11.96 10.47
CA GLY A 180 -14.35 -12.81 10.05
C GLY A 180 -13.94 -13.84 9.00
N GLY A 181 -13.17 -13.43 7.98
CA GLY A 181 -12.62 -14.35 6.97
C GLY A 181 -11.70 -15.41 7.56
N ALA A 182 -10.82 -15.00 8.49
CA ALA A 182 -9.92 -15.93 9.19
C ALA A 182 -10.71 -16.95 10.05
N PHE A 183 -11.75 -16.48 10.76
CA PHE A 183 -12.64 -17.33 11.54
C PHE A 183 -13.38 -18.34 10.63
N LEU A 184 -13.97 -17.87 9.52
CA LEU A 184 -14.69 -18.73 8.59
C LEU A 184 -13.78 -19.78 7.94
N LYS A 185 -12.56 -19.42 7.53
CA LYS A 185 -11.56 -20.37 7.00
C LYS A 185 -11.27 -21.49 8.01
N LYS A 186 -11.19 -21.17 9.30
CA LYS A 186 -10.95 -22.15 10.37
C LYS A 186 -12.17 -23.01 10.68
N SER A 187 -13.36 -22.42 10.66
CA SER A 187 -14.60 -23.08 11.06
C SER A 187 -15.23 -23.93 9.96
N CYS A 188 -14.94 -23.66 8.69
CA CYS A 188 -15.53 -24.35 7.54
C CYS A 188 -14.47 -24.71 6.46
N PRO A 189 -13.52 -25.61 6.75
CA PRO A 189 -12.41 -25.91 5.84
C PRO A 189 -12.81 -26.61 4.54
N GLU A 190 -13.90 -27.39 4.53
CA GLU A 190 -14.40 -28.13 3.37
C GLU A 190 -15.60 -27.46 2.68
N ALA A 191 -16.10 -26.35 3.23
CA ALA A 191 -17.29 -25.75 2.68
C ALA A 191 -16.91 -24.93 1.44
N GLU A 192 -17.31 -25.46 0.28
CA GLU A 192 -17.63 -24.72 -0.94
C GLU A 192 -18.56 -23.49 -0.74
N PHE A 193 -18.81 -23.04 0.49
CA PHE A 193 -19.65 -21.89 0.86
C PHE A 193 -19.10 -20.52 0.41
N CYS A 194 -18.05 -20.52 -0.42
CA CYS A 194 -17.41 -19.36 -1.04
C CYS A 194 -17.33 -19.47 -2.58
N SER A 195 -18.02 -20.42 -3.19
CA SER A 195 -17.83 -20.90 -4.58
C SER A 195 -18.46 -20.08 -5.72
N SER A 196 -19.00 -18.89 -5.46
CA SER A 196 -19.51 -18.01 -6.55
C SER A 196 -18.49 -16.98 -7.04
N LEU A 197 -17.36 -16.83 -6.35
CA LEU A 197 -16.26 -15.98 -6.75
C LEU A 197 -15.10 -16.83 -7.28
N PRO A 198 -14.28 -16.28 -8.19
CA PRO A 198 -13.11 -16.99 -8.68
C PRO A 198 -12.20 -17.42 -7.51
N SER A 199 -11.59 -18.60 -7.60
CA SER A 199 -10.72 -19.19 -6.56
C SER A 199 -9.55 -18.30 -6.12
N TRP A 200 -9.24 -17.26 -6.89
CA TRP A 200 -8.16 -16.30 -6.64
C TRP A 200 -8.59 -15.06 -5.84
N ILE A 201 -9.88 -14.93 -5.49
CA ILE A 201 -10.39 -13.91 -4.58
C ILE A 201 -10.98 -14.60 -3.36
N SER A 202 -10.34 -14.44 -2.20
CA SER A 202 -10.99 -14.69 -0.92
C SER A 202 -12.23 -13.78 -0.83
N PRO A 203 -13.47 -14.30 -0.85
CA PRO A 203 -14.68 -13.47 -0.89
C PRO A 203 -14.74 -12.47 0.26
N SER A 204 -14.18 -12.85 1.40
CA SER A 204 -14.09 -11.96 2.55
C SER A 204 -13.19 -10.77 2.28
N LYS A 205 -12.17 -10.81 1.40
CA LYS A 205 -11.28 -9.67 1.14
C LYS A 205 -11.84 -8.66 0.13
N VAL A 206 -12.90 -8.99 -0.60
CA VAL A 206 -13.53 -8.08 -1.59
C VAL A 206 -13.89 -6.71 -1.01
N PRO A 207 -14.53 -6.61 0.17
CA PRO A 207 -14.80 -5.32 0.80
C PRO A 207 -13.54 -4.49 1.08
N ILE A 208 -12.41 -5.14 1.41
CA ILE A 208 -11.13 -4.47 1.64
C ILE A 208 -10.64 -3.82 0.34
N TYR A 209 -10.67 -4.57 -0.77
CA TYR A 209 -10.26 -4.05 -2.09
C TYR A 209 -11.16 -2.91 -2.58
N ILE A 210 -12.47 -3.00 -2.35
CA ILE A 210 -13.42 -1.93 -2.69
C ILE A 210 -13.08 -0.66 -1.89
N LEU A 211 -12.86 -0.77 -0.58
CA LEU A 211 -12.50 0.37 0.25
C LEU A 211 -11.16 0.97 -0.19
N MET A 212 -10.16 0.13 -0.45
CA MET A 212 -8.85 0.60 -0.94
C MET A 212 -8.98 1.39 -2.23
N ALA A 213 -9.77 0.90 -3.19
CA ALA A 213 -10.05 1.62 -4.43
C ALA A 213 -10.71 2.99 -4.19
N LEU A 214 -11.68 3.04 -3.26
CA LEU A 214 -12.34 4.28 -2.87
C LEU A 214 -11.38 5.27 -2.19
N GLU A 215 -10.48 4.80 -1.33
CA GLU A 215 -9.48 5.67 -0.69
C GLU A 215 -8.50 6.26 -1.71
N PHE A 216 -8.02 5.45 -2.65
CA PHE A 216 -7.21 5.96 -3.76
C PHE A 216 -7.98 6.97 -4.62
N ALA A 217 -9.27 6.76 -4.88
CA ALA A 217 -10.10 7.73 -5.59
C ALA A 217 -10.24 9.04 -4.80
N ILE A 218 -10.49 8.98 -3.49
CA ILE A 218 -10.55 10.14 -2.60
C ILE A 218 -9.23 10.91 -2.61
N LEU A 219 -8.11 10.20 -2.44
CA LEU A 219 -6.76 10.77 -2.50
C LEU A 219 -6.53 11.49 -3.84
N SER A 220 -6.92 10.87 -4.95
CA SER A 220 -6.75 11.41 -6.29
C SER A 220 -7.58 12.66 -6.53
N ILE A 221 -8.83 12.70 -6.05
CA ILE A 221 -9.69 13.89 -6.12
C ILE A 221 -9.07 15.04 -5.32
N ARG A 222 -8.50 14.76 -4.16
CA ARG A 222 -7.83 15.76 -3.33
C ARG A 222 -6.55 16.27 -3.98
N LEU A 223 -5.75 15.37 -4.55
CA LEU A 223 -4.56 15.73 -5.32
C LEU A 223 -4.90 16.54 -6.57
N TYR A 224 -5.95 16.17 -7.31
CA TYR A 224 -6.42 16.92 -8.47
C TYR A 224 -6.63 18.39 -8.15
N ARG A 225 -7.32 18.67 -7.03
CA ARG A 225 -7.60 20.04 -6.59
C ARG A 225 -6.36 20.74 -6.03
N LEU A 226 -5.51 20.00 -5.32
CA LEU A 226 -4.23 20.52 -4.82
C LEU A 226 -3.32 20.98 -5.96
N LEU A 227 -3.35 20.25 -7.08
CA LEU A 227 -2.48 20.42 -8.23
C LEU A 227 -3.15 21.25 -9.34
N ASP A 228 -4.02 22.19 -8.97
CA ASP A 228 -4.70 23.10 -9.91
C ASP A 228 -5.41 22.39 -11.08
N ASN A 229 -6.13 21.31 -10.78
CA ASN A 229 -6.89 20.51 -11.75
C ASN A 229 -6.03 19.74 -12.76
N ASP A 230 -4.84 19.31 -12.35
CA ASP A 230 -3.99 18.45 -13.18
C ASP A 230 -4.62 17.06 -13.38
N TRP A 231 -5.11 16.78 -14.59
CA TRP A 231 -5.77 15.52 -14.94
C TRP A 231 -4.87 14.28 -14.78
N ARG A 232 -3.54 14.45 -14.80
CA ARG A 232 -2.57 13.34 -14.71
C ARG A 232 -2.64 12.60 -13.39
N VAL A 233 -3.27 13.16 -12.36
CA VAL A 233 -3.55 12.47 -11.09
C VAL A 233 -4.40 11.21 -11.25
N VAL A 234 -5.15 11.08 -12.35
CA VAL A 234 -5.93 9.87 -12.65
C VAL A 234 -5.05 8.63 -12.82
N PHE A 235 -3.76 8.80 -13.11
CA PHE A 235 -2.82 7.69 -13.23
C PHE A 235 -2.57 7.00 -11.89
N LEU A 236 -2.68 7.70 -10.75
CA LEU A 236 -2.50 7.09 -9.42
C LEU A 236 -3.46 5.90 -9.19
N PRO A 237 -4.80 6.04 -9.27
CA PRO A 237 -5.72 4.94 -9.02
C PRO A 237 -5.71 3.92 -10.17
N ILE A 238 -5.42 4.35 -11.41
CA ILE A 238 -5.27 3.42 -12.54
C ILE A 238 -4.13 2.44 -12.27
N PHE A 239 -2.94 2.93 -11.87
CA PHE A 239 -1.80 2.07 -11.62
C PHE A 239 -1.92 1.33 -10.28
N SER A 240 -2.15 2.06 -9.18
CA SER A 240 -2.14 1.46 -7.83
C SER A 240 -3.31 0.52 -7.54
N VAL A 241 -4.41 0.62 -8.29
CA VAL A 241 -5.58 -0.26 -8.13
C VAL A 241 -5.81 -1.08 -9.39
N GLY A 242 -6.04 -0.45 -10.54
CA GLY A 242 -6.41 -1.15 -11.77
C GLY A 242 -5.33 -2.11 -12.28
N VAL A 243 -4.14 -1.58 -12.57
CA VAL A 243 -2.99 -2.36 -13.06
C VAL A 243 -2.51 -3.34 -12.00
N ASN A 244 -2.49 -2.93 -10.73
CA ASN A 244 -2.17 -3.80 -9.61
C ASN A 244 -3.10 -5.02 -9.54
N LEU A 245 -4.42 -4.83 -9.51
CA LEU A 245 -5.40 -5.93 -9.50
C LEU A 245 -5.32 -6.81 -10.75
N PHE A 246 -5.03 -6.23 -11.91
CA PHE A 246 -4.81 -7.00 -13.14
C PHE A 246 -3.62 -7.96 -13.02
N PHE A 247 -2.50 -7.50 -12.47
CA PHE A 247 -1.34 -8.37 -12.28
C PHE A 247 -1.52 -9.35 -11.12
N ILE A 248 -2.25 -9.00 -10.05
CA ILE A 248 -2.66 -9.95 -9.01
C ILE A 248 -3.52 -11.07 -9.62
N PHE A 249 -4.45 -10.73 -10.51
CA PHE A 249 -5.23 -11.72 -11.26
C PHE A 249 -4.33 -12.66 -12.07
N LEU A 250 -3.37 -12.11 -12.82
CA LEU A 250 -2.42 -12.91 -13.61
C LEU A 250 -1.50 -13.78 -12.73
N LEU A 251 -1.05 -13.24 -11.60
CA LEU A 251 -0.23 -13.95 -10.61
C LEU A 251 -0.96 -15.21 -10.13
N ASN A 252 -2.23 -15.05 -9.75
CA ASN A 252 -3.05 -16.17 -9.28
C ASN A 252 -3.41 -17.15 -10.40
N ALA A 253 -3.69 -16.65 -11.61
CA ALA A 253 -3.94 -17.51 -12.79
C ALA A 253 -2.72 -18.35 -13.19
N ASN A 254 -1.52 -17.97 -12.72
CA ASN A 254 -0.26 -18.64 -13.02
C ASN A 254 0.44 -19.10 -11.72
N ALA A 255 -0.30 -19.42 -10.67
CA ALA A 255 0.24 -19.78 -9.35
C ALA A 255 1.32 -20.89 -9.38
N ASP A 256 1.17 -21.86 -10.29
CA ASP A 256 2.10 -22.98 -10.43
C ASP A 256 3.34 -22.66 -11.29
N SER A 257 3.40 -21.49 -11.93
CA SER A 257 4.50 -21.12 -12.81
C SER A 257 5.67 -20.51 -12.04
N THR A 258 6.81 -21.18 -12.05
CA THR A 258 8.06 -20.72 -11.39
C THR A 258 8.71 -19.50 -12.04
N PHE A 259 8.22 -19.09 -13.22
CA PHE A 259 8.65 -17.88 -13.92
C PHE A 259 7.55 -16.81 -13.96
N LEU A 260 6.33 -17.17 -14.40
CA LEU A 260 5.26 -16.18 -14.58
C LEU A 260 4.70 -15.68 -13.25
N ASN A 261 4.60 -16.53 -12.23
CA ASN A 261 4.13 -16.11 -10.90
C ASN A 261 5.02 -15.00 -10.31
N PRO A 262 6.35 -15.19 -10.12
CA PRO A 262 7.21 -14.14 -9.59
C PRO A 262 7.30 -12.93 -10.53
N LEU A 263 7.20 -13.13 -11.85
CA LEU A 263 7.17 -12.02 -12.80
C LEU A 263 5.93 -11.13 -12.58
N PHE A 264 4.73 -11.71 -12.51
CA PHE A 264 3.51 -10.93 -12.25
C PHE A 264 3.48 -10.34 -10.84
N HIS A 265 4.16 -10.97 -9.88
CA HIS A 265 4.41 -10.37 -8.57
C HIS A 265 5.20 -9.08 -8.70
N MET A 266 6.39 -9.15 -9.29
CA MET A 266 7.22 -7.95 -9.53
C MET A 266 6.49 -6.87 -10.33
N LEU A 267 5.68 -7.24 -11.32
CA LEU A 267 4.96 -6.28 -12.15
C LEU A 267 3.83 -5.57 -11.41
N HIS A 268 3.12 -6.24 -10.50
CA HIS A 268 2.10 -5.57 -9.69
C HIS A 268 2.70 -4.61 -8.67
N ASP A 269 3.88 -4.93 -8.14
CA ASP A 269 4.65 -4.01 -7.29
C ASP A 269 5.09 -2.79 -8.11
N LEU A 270 5.92 -3.02 -9.12
CA LEU A 270 6.65 -1.97 -9.86
C LEU A 270 5.71 -1.10 -10.70
N ILE A 271 4.93 -1.74 -11.58
CA ILE A 271 4.08 -1.03 -12.55
C ILE A 271 2.73 -0.68 -11.92
N GLY A 272 2.28 -1.46 -10.93
CA GLY A 272 1.07 -1.15 -10.18
C GLY A 272 1.31 -0.08 -9.13
N THR A 273 1.50 -0.50 -7.89
CA THR A 273 1.48 0.40 -6.73
C THR A 273 2.59 1.44 -6.77
N GLU A 274 3.83 1.03 -7.04
CA GLU A 274 4.99 1.91 -6.96
C GLU A 274 5.00 2.98 -8.05
N LEU A 275 4.72 2.62 -9.30
CA LEU A 275 4.62 3.59 -10.38
C LEU A 275 3.52 4.63 -10.12
N GLY A 276 2.35 4.20 -9.60
CA GLY A 276 1.28 5.13 -9.23
C GLY A 276 1.72 6.15 -8.18
N VAL A 277 2.36 5.69 -7.10
CA VAL A 277 2.90 6.55 -6.03
C VAL A 277 4.02 7.47 -6.57
N PHE A 278 4.89 6.96 -7.43
CA PHE A 278 5.96 7.74 -8.05
C PHE A 278 5.41 8.86 -8.93
N ILE A 279 4.43 8.58 -9.78
CA ILE A 279 3.76 9.59 -10.62
C ILE A 279 3.14 10.68 -9.74
N ALA A 280 2.36 10.30 -8.72
CA ALA A 280 1.74 11.28 -7.81
C ALA A 280 2.79 12.16 -7.12
N THR A 281 3.92 11.57 -6.72
CA THR A 281 5.05 12.27 -6.12
C THR A 281 5.67 13.28 -7.08
N LEU A 282 5.89 12.90 -8.34
CA LEU A 282 6.45 13.80 -9.35
C LEU A 282 5.50 14.97 -9.66
N LEU A 283 4.20 14.72 -9.75
CA LEU A 283 3.22 15.79 -9.98
C LEU A 283 3.25 16.84 -8.86
N VAL A 284 3.33 16.39 -7.60
CA VAL A 284 3.48 17.30 -6.45
C VAL A 284 4.79 18.08 -6.49
N TRP A 285 5.88 17.43 -6.89
CA TRP A 285 7.18 18.08 -7.03
C TRP A 285 7.18 19.16 -8.11
N ASP A 286 6.61 18.86 -9.28
CA ASP A 286 6.55 19.78 -10.42
C ASP A 286 5.66 20.99 -10.11
N HIS A 287 4.49 20.75 -9.51
CA HIS A 287 3.60 21.83 -9.08
C HIS A 287 4.29 22.74 -8.05
N ALA A 288 4.99 22.17 -7.06
CA ALA A 288 5.74 22.96 -6.09
C ALA A 288 6.94 23.72 -6.69
N LYS A 289 7.52 23.24 -7.79
CA LYS A 289 8.56 23.99 -8.51
C LYS A 289 8.02 25.19 -9.26
N ALA A 290 6.86 25.05 -9.92
CA ALA A 290 6.20 26.14 -10.63
C ALA A 290 5.88 27.32 -9.69
N GLY A 291 5.63 27.03 -8.41
CA GLY A 291 5.33 28.04 -7.40
C GLY A 291 3.89 28.56 -7.53
N PRO A 292 3.42 29.40 -6.58
CA PRO A 292 2.07 29.91 -6.64
C PRO A 292 1.88 30.79 -7.89
N PRO A 293 0.69 30.79 -8.52
CA PRO A 293 0.36 31.67 -9.64
C PRO A 293 0.73 33.12 -9.33
N GLU A 294 1.28 33.85 -10.31
CA GLU A 294 1.84 35.21 -10.14
C GLU A 294 0.85 36.22 -9.50
N GLY A 295 -0.45 35.96 -9.58
CA GLY A 295 -1.51 36.78 -8.95
C GLY A 295 -1.63 36.68 -7.43
N ILE A 296 -1.04 35.68 -6.76
CA ILE A 296 -1.13 35.48 -5.29
C ILE A 296 0.12 36.03 -4.57
N ARG A 297 1.21 36.37 -5.29
CA ARG A 297 2.45 36.91 -4.70
C ARG A 297 2.33 38.33 -4.13
N LYS A 298 1.18 38.99 -4.22
CA LYS A 298 0.95 40.32 -3.62
C LYS A 298 -0.04 40.26 -2.47
N LYS A 299 0.49 40.07 -1.25
CA LYS A 299 0.10 40.73 0.01
C LYS A 299 0.80 40.02 1.18
N SER A 300 2.12 40.14 1.24
CA SER A 300 2.84 40.03 2.51
C SER A 300 3.73 41.26 2.58
N ASN A 301 3.22 42.26 3.31
CA ASN A 301 4.04 43.35 3.83
C ASN A 301 5.01 42.77 4.87
#